data_AF-A0A4R4NND7-F1
#
_entry.id   AF-A0A4R4NND7-F1
#
_cell.length_a   1.000
_cell.length_b   1.000
_cell.length_c   1.000
_cell.angle_alpha   90.00
_cell.angle_beta   90.00
_cell.angle_gamma   90.00
#
_symmetry.space_group_name_H-M   'P 1'
#
loop_
_entity.id
_entity.type
_entity.pdbx_description
1 polymer ?
#
loop_
_entity_poly.entity_id
_entity_poly.type
_entity_poly.pdbx_seq_one_letter_code
_entity_poly.pdbx_strand_id
1 'polypeptide(L)'
;MTYYPDLAPYDYLPATVPAGVTARTVGWLDDSHPFERGPAPADFVRRLGLLCRDQRRAQTRGIHRCGLARLGGCGREPVHVDIEGRRVLLGSAEVRVADVDGAWLIAPTLVYHYVTAHAYLPPDAFVAAVTDDRGAG
;
A
#
# COMPACT_ATOMS: atom_id res chain seq x y z
N MET A 1 -7.34 -13.79 3.88
CA MET A 1 -6.65 -12.50 3.66
C MET A 1 -7.67 -11.40 3.76
N THR A 2 -7.23 -10.17 4.03
CA THR A 2 -8.12 -9.01 4.07
C THR A 2 -8.13 -8.37 2.69
N TYR A 3 -9.26 -8.45 1.99
CA TYR A 3 -9.48 -7.86 0.67
C TYR A 3 -10.40 -6.65 0.79
N TYR A 4 -10.03 -5.57 0.10
CA TYR A 4 -10.92 -4.46 -0.20
C TYR A 4 -10.66 -4.01 -1.64
N PRO A 5 -11.70 -3.75 -2.45
CA PRO A 5 -11.52 -3.13 -3.75
C PRO A 5 -10.76 -1.80 -3.59
N ASP A 6 -9.98 -1.44 -4.61
CA ASP A 6 -9.36 -0.13 -4.63
C ASP A 6 -10.42 0.98 -4.61
N LEU A 7 -10.12 2.02 -3.85
CA LEU A 7 -10.96 3.19 -3.59
C LEU A 7 -12.27 2.91 -2.83
N ALA A 8 -12.48 1.69 -2.34
CA ALA A 8 -13.59 1.39 -1.43
C ALA A 8 -13.40 2.09 -0.07
N PRO A 9 -14.49 2.32 0.71
CA PRO A 9 -14.38 2.87 2.05
C PRO A 9 -13.46 2.02 2.95
N TYR A 10 -12.58 2.68 3.69
CA TYR A 10 -11.70 2.02 4.67
C TYR A 10 -12.41 1.77 5.99
N ASP A 11 -12.51 0.50 6.41
CA ASP A 11 -13.12 0.10 7.69
C ASP A 11 -12.23 -0.83 8.54
N TYR A 12 -10.95 -1.01 8.19
CA TYR A 12 -10.07 -1.97 8.86
C TYR A 12 -9.66 -1.52 10.28
N LEU A 13 -9.23 -0.26 10.44
CA LEU A 13 -8.93 0.37 11.74
C LEU A 13 -9.59 1.76 11.82
N PRO A 14 -10.93 1.86 11.82
CA PRO A 14 -11.63 3.13 11.65
C PRO A 14 -11.36 4.11 12.79
N ALA A 15 -11.06 3.62 14.00
CA ALA A 15 -10.68 4.44 15.15
C ALA A 15 -9.37 5.23 14.96
N THR A 16 -8.59 4.91 13.92
CA THR A 16 -7.34 5.60 13.58
C THR A 16 -7.52 6.65 12.47
N VAL A 17 -8.75 6.83 11.98
CA VAL A 17 -9.10 7.86 10.99
C VAL A 17 -9.76 9.02 11.74
N PRO A 18 -9.29 10.27 11.56
CA PRO A 18 -9.91 11.43 12.20
C PRO A 18 -11.38 11.60 11.81
N ALA A 19 -12.19 12.12 12.74
CA ALA A 19 -13.60 12.40 12.47
C ALA A 19 -13.75 13.40 11.30
N GLY A 20 -14.67 13.10 10.38
CA GLY A 20 -14.92 13.92 9.19
C GLY A 20 -13.95 13.68 8.03
N VAL A 21 -12.93 12.83 8.18
CA VAL A 21 -12.03 12.45 7.08
C VAL A 21 -12.60 11.25 6.33
N THR A 22 -12.78 11.39 5.02
CA THR A 22 -13.04 10.26 4.13
C THR A 22 -11.76 9.43 3.99
N ALA A 23 -11.84 8.12 4.18
CA ALA A 23 -10.72 7.21 4.01
C ALA A 23 -11.09 6.08 3.02
N ARG A 24 -10.17 5.80 2.10
CA ARG A 24 -10.34 4.80 1.03
C ARG A 24 -9.19 3.81 1.01
N THR A 25 -9.46 2.57 0.64
CA THR A 25 -8.50 1.47 0.56
C THR A 25 -7.71 1.50 -0.75
N VAL A 26 -6.43 1.18 -0.70
CA VAL A 26 -5.60 0.92 -1.90
C VAL A 26 -4.71 -0.30 -1.65
N GLY A 27 -4.61 -1.22 -2.61
CA GLY A 27 -3.68 -2.34 -2.55
C GLY A 27 -4.00 -3.41 -1.50
N TRP A 28 -5.28 -3.54 -1.11
CA TRP A 28 -5.77 -4.61 -0.25
C TRP A 28 -6.17 -5.82 -1.11
N LEU A 29 -5.19 -6.45 -1.74
CA LEU A 29 -5.39 -7.44 -2.79
C LEU A 29 -5.57 -8.87 -2.27
N ASP A 30 -6.24 -9.70 -3.05
CA ASP A 30 -6.42 -11.12 -2.81
C ASP A 30 -6.39 -11.91 -4.13
N ASP A 31 -5.96 -13.18 -4.08
CA ASP A 31 -5.74 -14.00 -5.28
C ASP A 31 -7.01 -14.44 -6.01
N SER A 32 -8.17 -14.26 -5.38
CA SER A 32 -9.49 -14.54 -5.93
C SER A 32 -10.11 -13.35 -6.64
N HIS A 33 -9.49 -12.16 -6.54
CA HIS A 33 -9.99 -10.92 -7.13
C HIS A 33 -9.03 -10.38 -8.19
N PRO A 34 -9.53 -10.00 -9.37
CA PRO A 34 -8.69 -9.33 -10.37
C PRO A 34 -8.29 -7.95 -9.87
N PHE A 35 -7.10 -7.52 -10.29
CA PHE A 35 -6.60 -6.17 -10.08
C PHE A 35 -5.87 -5.68 -11.33
N GLU A 36 -5.79 -4.37 -11.47
CA GLU A 36 -5.13 -3.75 -12.61
C GLU A 36 -3.62 -3.99 -12.57
N ARG A 37 -3.04 -4.29 -13.73
CA ARG A 37 -1.63 -4.63 -13.87
C ARG A 37 -0.98 -3.80 -14.96
N GLY A 38 0.24 -3.34 -14.69
CA GLY A 38 0.98 -2.51 -15.63
C GLY A 38 2.26 -1.94 -15.01
N PRO A 39 3.07 -1.24 -15.81
CA PRO A 39 4.26 -0.58 -15.31
C PRO A 39 3.87 0.63 -14.44
N ALA A 40 4.29 0.61 -13.18
CA ALA A 40 4.18 1.78 -12.31
C ALA A 40 5.34 2.77 -12.58
N PRO A 41 5.11 4.10 -12.52
CA PRO A 41 6.16 5.09 -12.74
C PRO A 41 7.33 4.94 -11.75
N ALA A 42 8.57 5.09 -12.23
CA ALA A 42 9.76 4.86 -11.42
C ALA A 42 9.85 5.78 -10.18
N ASP A 43 9.48 7.06 -10.33
CA ASP A 43 9.47 8.00 -9.20
C ASP A 43 8.42 7.62 -8.15
N PHE A 44 7.24 7.16 -8.58
CA PHE A 44 6.21 6.63 -7.70
C PHE A 44 6.73 5.42 -6.91
N VAL A 45 7.33 4.44 -7.57
CA VAL A 45 7.89 3.25 -6.90
C VAL A 45 8.90 3.66 -5.83
N ARG A 46 9.83 4.56 -6.19
CA ARG A 46 10.84 5.07 -5.26
C ARG A 46 10.20 5.75 -4.04
N ARG A 47 9.30 6.71 -4.25
CA ARG A 47 8.62 7.45 -3.16
C ARG A 47 7.75 6.54 -2.29
N LEU A 48 7.02 5.59 -2.88
CA LEU A 48 6.24 4.59 -2.15
C LEU A 48 7.13 3.75 -1.23
N GLY A 49 8.32 3.36 -1.72
CA GLY A 49 9.32 2.67 -0.91
C GLY A 49 9.74 3.50 0.31
N LEU A 50 10.04 4.78 0.10
CA LEU A 50 10.39 5.71 1.18
C LEU A 50 9.27 5.84 2.22
N LEU A 51 8.01 5.92 1.79
CA LEU A 51 6.86 5.93 2.72
C LEU A 51 6.78 4.64 3.54
N CYS A 52 6.97 3.49 2.89
CA CYS A 52 6.98 2.19 3.56
C CYS A 52 8.14 2.05 4.57
N ARG A 53 9.26 2.74 4.34
CA ARG A 53 10.43 2.76 5.23
C ARG A 53 10.25 3.73 6.40
N ASP A 54 9.91 4.97 6.11
CA ASP A 54 10.07 6.10 7.05
C ASP A 54 8.74 6.62 7.61
N GLN A 55 7.61 6.43 6.90
CA GLN A 55 6.30 6.99 7.27
C GLN A 55 5.24 5.94 7.58
N ARG A 56 5.64 4.83 8.19
CA ARG A 56 4.72 3.76 8.60
C ARG A 56 3.67 4.29 9.59
N ARG A 57 2.41 3.90 9.37
CA ARG A 57 1.24 4.22 10.21
C ARG A 57 0.54 2.93 10.61
N ALA A 58 -0.30 3.00 11.65
CA ALA A 58 -1.15 1.88 12.09
C ALA A 58 -0.39 0.53 12.21
N GLN A 59 0.78 0.56 12.88
CA GLN A 59 1.58 -0.65 13.11
C GLN A 59 0.76 -1.68 13.90
N THR A 60 0.65 -2.88 13.36
CA THR A 60 -0.04 -4.00 14.00
C THR A 60 0.95 -5.05 14.52
N ARG A 61 0.46 -5.97 15.35
CA ARG A 61 1.22 -7.17 15.78
C ARG A 61 1.19 -8.29 14.73
N GLY A 62 0.31 -8.20 13.73
CA GLY A 62 0.18 -9.16 12.65
C GLY A 62 1.07 -8.79 11.46
N ILE A 63 1.23 -9.75 10.55
CA ILE A 63 1.91 -9.53 9.26
C ILE A 63 0.96 -9.99 8.15
N HIS A 64 0.51 -9.04 7.34
CA HIS A 64 -0.11 -9.31 6.05
C HIS A 64 0.96 -9.92 5.14
N ARG A 65 0.80 -11.20 4.81
CA ARG A 65 1.70 -11.94 3.92
C ARG A 65 1.20 -11.85 2.49
N CYS A 66 2.11 -11.90 1.53
CA CYS A 66 1.74 -12.11 0.13
C CYS A 66 0.90 -13.40 0.03
N GLY A 67 -0.30 -13.29 -0.54
CA GLY A 67 -1.12 -14.46 -0.84
C GLY A 67 -1.49 -14.59 -2.32
N LEU A 68 -0.82 -13.84 -3.19
CA LEU A 68 -1.00 -13.92 -4.66
C LEU A 68 -0.28 -15.15 -5.25
N ALA A 69 -0.52 -16.32 -4.66
CA ALA A 69 0.19 -17.55 -4.95
C ALA A 69 0.10 -17.96 -6.44
N ARG A 70 -1.06 -17.70 -7.08
CA ARG A 70 -1.31 -18.00 -8.49
C ARG A 70 -0.45 -17.19 -9.48
N LEU A 71 0.20 -16.12 -9.04
CA LEU A 71 1.01 -15.23 -9.87
C LEU A 71 2.52 -15.45 -9.67
N GLY A 72 2.93 -16.71 -9.46
CA GLY A 72 4.32 -17.07 -9.17
C GLY A 72 4.70 -16.88 -7.69
N GLY A 73 3.74 -17.14 -6.80
CA GLY A 73 3.73 -16.87 -5.37
C GLY A 73 5.09 -16.68 -4.69
N CYS A 74 5.31 -15.45 -4.21
CA CYS A 74 6.04 -15.24 -2.97
C CYS A 74 5.43 -16.13 -1.90
N GLY A 75 6.22 -17.04 -1.33
CA GLY A 75 5.73 -18.00 -0.35
C GLY A 75 5.07 -17.35 0.87
N ARG A 76 4.66 -18.18 1.84
CA ARG A 76 4.04 -17.70 3.08
C ARG A 76 4.98 -16.87 3.95
N GLU A 77 6.25 -16.71 3.61
CA GLU A 77 7.22 -16.00 4.44
C GLU A 77 7.00 -14.48 4.49
N PRO A 78 7.41 -13.81 5.58
CA PRO A 78 7.31 -12.35 5.66
C PRO A 78 8.17 -11.68 4.58
N VAL A 79 7.58 -10.74 3.85
CA VAL A 79 8.25 -10.03 2.77
C VAL A 79 9.22 -8.98 3.33
N HIS A 80 10.50 -9.13 2.99
CA HIS A 80 11.53 -8.14 3.27
C HIS A 80 12.04 -7.57 1.95
N VAL A 81 12.21 -6.26 1.89
CA VAL A 81 12.75 -5.55 0.72
C VAL A 81 13.91 -4.66 1.15
N ASP A 82 14.85 -4.41 0.22
CA ASP A 82 15.85 -3.35 0.38
C ASP A 82 15.28 -2.05 -0.18
N ILE A 83 15.26 -0.99 0.63
CA ILE A 83 14.82 0.35 0.24
C ILE A 83 15.96 1.32 0.54
N GLU A 84 16.77 1.58 -0.48
CA GLU A 84 17.97 2.41 -0.42
C GLU A 84 18.95 1.94 0.67
N GLY A 85 19.31 0.66 0.65
CA GLY A 85 20.30 0.08 1.57
C GLY A 85 19.76 -0.25 2.96
N ARG A 86 18.44 -0.13 3.18
CA ARG A 86 17.79 -0.49 4.44
C ARG A 86 16.82 -1.65 4.22
N ARG A 87 17.00 -2.72 4.99
CA ARG A 87 16.08 -3.86 5.02
C ARG A 87 14.78 -3.48 5.74
N VAL A 88 13.67 -3.52 5.02
CA VAL A 88 12.32 -3.16 5.53
C VAL A 88 11.41 -4.38 5.51
N LEU A 89 10.76 -4.66 6.63
CA LEU A 89 9.67 -5.65 6.73
C LEU A 89 8.35 -5.01 6.28
N LEU A 90 7.68 -5.61 5.30
CA LEU A 90 6.38 -5.16 4.81
C LEU A 90 5.22 -5.95 5.41
N GLY A 91 4.01 -5.41 5.26
CA GLY A 91 2.75 -6.05 5.66
C GLY A 91 2.39 -5.93 7.15
N SER A 92 3.22 -5.30 7.97
CA SER A 92 2.92 -5.12 9.40
C SER A 92 2.36 -3.73 9.77
N ALA A 93 2.30 -2.83 8.80
CA ALA A 93 1.86 -1.44 8.97
C ALA A 93 1.14 -0.96 7.69
N GLU A 94 0.72 0.29 7.70
CA GLU A 94 0.08 0.98 6.58
C GLU A 94 0.91 2.19 6.12
N VAL A 95 0.71 2.60 4.88
CA VAL A 95 1.02 3.93 4.39
C VAL A 95 -0.29 4.68 4.18
N ARG A 96 -0.28 5.98 4.47
CA ARG A 96 -1.45 6.84 4.34
C ARG A 96 -1.01 8.14 3.67
N VAL A 97 -1.64 8.46 2.55
CA VAL A 97 -1.41 9.70 1.81
C VAL A 97 -2.73 10.42 1.62
N ALA A 98 -2.69 11.74 1.48
CA ALA A 98 -3.88 12.54 1.20
C ALA A 98 -4.03 12.71 -0.32
N ASP A 99 -5.22 12.45 -0.83
CA ASP A 99 -5.63 12.80 -2.20
C ASP A 99 -5.93 14.31 -2.30
N VAL A 100 -6.11 14.81 -3.53
CA VAL A 100 -6.39 16.23 -3.81
C VAL A 100 -7.68 16.74 -3.15
N ASP A 101 -8.65 15.86 -2.92
CA ASP A 101 -9.91 16.15 -2.23
C ASP A 101 -9.77 16.10 -0.69
N GLY A 102 -8.57 15.80 -0.18
CA GLY A 102 -8.28 15.63 1.24
C GLY A 102 -8.64 14.25 1.79
N ALA A 103 -9.18 13.34 0.97
CA ALA A 103 -9.44 11.97 1.39
C ALA A 103 -8.14 11.23 1.64
N TRP A 104 -8.12 10.37 2.65
CA TRP A 104 -6.98 9.50 2.92
C TRP A 104 -7.02 8.27 2.02
N LEU A 105 -5.93 7.99 1.33
CA LEU A 105 -5.70 6.75 0.62
C LEU A 105 -4.79 5.87 1.49
N ILE A 106 -5.34 4.74 1.95
CA ILE A 106 -4.73 3.88 2.96
C ILE A 106 -4.41 2.52 2.34
N ALA A 107 -3.13 2.18 2.37
CA ALA A 107 -2.62 0.92 1.84
C ALA A 107 -1.79 0.17 2.89
N PRO A 108 -1.84 -1.17 2.94
CA PRO A 108 -0.87 -1.93 3.73
C PRO A 108 0.51 -1.70 3.11
N THR A 109 1.58 -1.68 3.91
CA THR A 109 2.95 -1.52 3.38
C THR A 109 3.33 -2.62 2.37
N LEU A 110 2.60 -3.75 2.39
CA LEU A 110 2.71 -4.81 1.38
C LEU A 110 2.41 -4.34 -0.06
N VAL A 111 1.73 -3.20 -0.23
CA VAL A 111 1.46 -2.59 -1.54
C VAL A 111 2.74 -2.37 -2.36
N TYR A 112 3.85 -2.00 -1.72
CA TYR A 112 5.13 -1.83 -2.41
C TYR A 112 5.59 -3.12 -3.09
N HIS A 113 5.40 -4.24 -2.40
CA HIS A 113 5.71 -5.56 -2.94
C HIS A 113 4.75 -5.96 -4.06
N TYR A 114 3.45 -5.65 -3.94
CA TYR A 114 2.51 -5.91 -5.04
C TYR A 114 2.86 -5.12 -6.31
N VAL A 115 3.25 -3.85 -6.17
CA VAL A 115 3.69 -3.02 -7.29
C VAL A 115 4.96 -3.60 -7.94
N THR A 116 5.98 -3.94 -7.13
CA THR A 116 7.30 -4.33 -7.64
C THR A 116 7.43 -5.79 -8.07
N ALA A 117 6.69 -6.70 -7.46
CA ALA A 117 6.79 -8.15 -7.72
C ALA A 117 5.59 -8.72 -8.50
N HIS A 118 4.43 -8.07 -8.44
CA HIS A 118 3.20 -8.54 -9.11
C HIS A 118 2.66 -7.59 -10.16
N ALA A 119 3.41 -6.52 -10.47
CA ALA A 119 3.03 -5.49 -11.43
C ALA A 119 1.64 -4.91 -11.17
N TYR A 120 1.20 -4.88 -9.90
CA TYR A 120 -0.02 -4.18 -9.53
C TYR A 120 0.13 -2.71 -9.90
N LEU A 121 -0.83 -2.20 -10.69
CA LEU A 121 -0.92 -0.80 -11.05
C LEU A 121 -1.97 -0.14 -10.13
N PRO A 122 -1.56 0.68 -9.15
CA PRO A 122 -2.50 1.33 -8.24
C PRO A 122 -3.31 2.42 -8.96
N PRO A 123 -4.46 2.83 -8.40
CA PRO A 123 -5.25 3.92 -8.94
C PRO A 123 -4.44 5.21 -9.11
N ASP A 124 -4.73 5.97 -10.17
CA ASP A 124 -4.03 7.22 -10.50
C ASP A 124 -4.00 8.22 -9.33
N ALA A 125 -5.08 8.32 -8.55
CA ALA A 125 -5.16 9.17 -7.37
C ALA A 125 -4.08 8.81 -6.33
N PHE A 126 -3.81 7.52 -6.13
CA PHE A 126 -2.76 7.07 -5.22
C PHE A 126 -1.37 7.35 -5.77
N VAL A 127 -1.17 7.14 -7.07
CA VAL A 127 0.08 7.44 -7.76
C VAL A 127 0.41 8.94 -7.66
N ALA A 128 -0.57 9.79 -7.94
CA ALA A 128 -0.47 11.24 -7.79
C ALA A 128 -0.19 11.65 -6.35
N ALA A 129 -0.96 11.15 -5.37
CA ALA A 129 -0.79 11.51 -3.96
C ALA A 129 0.58 11.12 -3.39
N VAL A 130 1.15 9.99 -3.81
CA VAL A 130 2.51 9.56 -3.41
C VAL A 130 3.60 10.41 -4.08
N THR A 131 3.35 10.92 -5.28
CA THR A 131 4.32 11.71 -6.05
C THR A 131 4.23 13.21 -5.81
N ASP A 132 3.15 13.69 -5.19
CA ASP A 132 2.99 15.08 -4.78
C ASP A 132 3.97 15.44 -3.64
N ASP A 133 4.66 16.57 -3.78
CA ASP A 133 5.60 17.08 -2.77
C ASP A 133 4.92 17.60 -1.49
N ARG A 134 3.58 17.67 -1.47
CA ARG A 134 2.79 18.09 -0.29
C ARG A 134 2.75 17.06 0.85
N GLY A 135 3.18 15.83 0.63
CA GLY A 135 3.14 14.73 1.61
C GLY A 135 4.33 14.61 2.58
N ALA A 136 5.26 15.57 2.58
CA ALA A 136 6.47 15.55 3.40
C ALA A 136 6.44 16.47 4.64
N GLY A 137 5.24 16.94 5.04
CA GLY A 137 5.02 17.80 6.21
C GLY A 137 4.67 17.04 7.48
#